data_AF-A0A7S0TY94-F1
#
_entry.id   AF-A0A7S0TY94-F1
#
_cell.length_a   1.000
_cell.length_b   1.000
_cell.length_c   1.000
_cell.angle_alpha   90.00
_cell.angle_beta   90.00
_cell.angle_gamma   90.00
#
_symmetry.space_group_name_H-M   'P 1'
#
loop_
_entity.id
_entity.type
_entity.pdbx_description
1 polymer ?
#
loop_
_entity_poly.entity_id
_entity_poly.type
_entity_poly.pdbx_seq_one_letter_code
_entity_poly.pdbx_strand_id
1 'polypeptide(L)'
;AKAVHEGFLRARGCLSEFMQDPKNKQEIKNRLRDVLQRLQECPPDLFLLYYAGHGIQHSSEIFLVPGAANLRYGADDLDQCLSLSDVFRWMQEDLCSHADVTFVSLMDSCRVGLDGAVTAENFVPTEAPVHARPRSFVPFSSCSRGAQASDGAASVGHSPFAELLLEEHKGMFAPGAKLKEVLERVAVGMIGKGQEPALLNLHNIDPNFCVVDAILLPPKLGTTQESIGQPSSSLSAPKFFSYIIIQPGVLLTWHIEHLKRHDKLVRDTEKGLRDKDQGAWLSRHQPICLVD
;
A
#
# COMPACT_ATOMS: atom_id res chain seq x y z
N ALA A 1 -7.24 7.64 -2.18
CA ALA A 1 -8.28 6.78 -1.57
C ALA A 1 -9.72 7.15 -1.93
N LYS A 2 -10.28 8.31 -1.51
CA LYS A 2 -11.70 8.64 -1.80
C LYS A 2 -12.03 8.62 -3.30
N ALA A 3 -11.19 9.26 -4.13
CA ALA A 3 -11.36 9.23 -5.58
C ALA A 3 -11.26 7.81 -6.19
N VAL A 4 -10.41 6.94 -5.61
CA VAL A 4 -10.31 5.53 -6.00
C VAL A 4 -11.61 4.79 -5.67
N HIS A 5 -12.17 5.01 -4.47
CA HIS A 5 -13.46 4.45 -4.08
C HIS A 5 -14.61 4.91 -4.99
N GLU A 6 -14.67 6.21 -5.29
CA GLU A 6 -15.65 6.75 -6.22
C GLU A 6 -15.50 6.15 -7.63
N GLY A 7 -14.27 5.88 -8.07
CA GLY A 7 -14.00 5.15 -9.31
C GLY A 7 -14.62 3.76 -9.32
N PHE A 8 -14.47 3.00 -8.23
CA PHE A 8 -15.05 1.67 -8.09
C PHE A 8 -16.57 1.68 -7.99
N LEU A 9 -17.16 2.65 -7.30
CA LEU A 9 -18.63 2.79 -7.26
C LEU A 9 -19.25 3.01 -8.65
N ARG A 10 -18.48 3.54 -9.61
CA ARG A 10 -18.92 3.72 -11.01
C ARG A 10 -18.68 2.46 -11.86
N ALA A 11 -17.85 1.53 -11.41
CA ALA A 11 -17.53 0.32 -12.16
C ALA A 11 -18.65 -0.73 -11.99
N ARG A 12 -19.20 -1.20 -13.11
CA ARG A 12 -20.25 -2.23 -13.10
C ARG A 12 -19.71 -3.55 -12.55
N GLY A 13 -20.51 -4.23 -11.73
CA GLY A 13 -20.11 -5.51 -11.12
C GLY A 13 -19.08 -5.38 -9.99
N CYS A 14 -18.79 -4.14 -9.55
CA CYS A 14 -18.01 -3.86 -8.35
C CYS A 14 -18.91 -3.74 -7.13
N LEU A 15 -18.50 -4.37 -6.03
CA LEU A 15 -18.88 -3.93 -4.70
C LEU A 15 -17.67 -3.22 -4.06
N SER A 16 -17.89 -2.03 -3.51
CA SER A 16 -16.83 -1.23 -2.90
C SER A 16 -17.21 -0.81 -1.49
N GLU A 17 -16.33 -1.06 -0.53
CA GLU A 17 -16.46 -0.60 0.85
C GLU A 17 -15.34 0.39 1.16
N PHE A 18 -15.65 1.38 1.98
CA PHE A 18 -14.74 2.47 2.33
C PHE A 18 -14.71 2.68 3.83
N MET A 19 -13.50 2.76 4.38
CA MET A 19 -13.23 3.03 5.78
C MET A 19 -12.28 4.22 5.87
N GLN A 20 -12.69 5.23 6.62
CA GLN A 20 -11.92 6.46 6.83
C GLN A 20 -11.50 6.60 8.28
N ASP A 21 -10.22 6.88 8.48
CA ASP A 21 -9.61 7.19 9.77
C ASP A 21 -9.93 6.15 10.88
N PRO A 22 -9.76 4.83 10.62
CA PRO A 22 -10.01 3.84 11.65
C PRO A 22 -9.03 4.04 12.80
N LYS A 23 -9.56 4.05 14.02
CA LYS A 23 -8.83 4.51 15.21
C LYS A 23 -7.89 3.47 15.75
N ASN A 24 -8.23 2.20 15.62
CA ASN A 24 -7.43 1.11 16.14
C ASN A 24 -7.49 -0.13 15.23
N LYS A 25 -6.56 -1.07 15.46
CA LYS A 25 -6.48 -2.34 14.74
C LYS A 25 -7.77 -3.16 14.79
N GLN A 26 -8.48 -3.13 15.92
CA GLN A 26 -9.70 -3.91 16.11
C GLN A 26 -10.84 -3.43 15.21
N GLU A 27 -10.94 -2.12 14.98
CA GLU A 27 -11.92 -1.54 14.06
C GLU A 27 -11.70 -2.02 12.63
N ILE A 28 -10.45 -1.97 12.14
CA ILE A 28 -10.08 -2.47 10.81
C ILE A 28 -10.37 -3.97 10.72
N LYS A 29 -9.95 -4.75 11.72
CA LYS A 29 -10.17 -6.19 11.79
C LYS A 29 -11.64 -6.57 11.72
N ASN A 30 -12.48 -5.96 12.55
CA ASN A 30 -13.91 -6.26 12.61
C ASN A 30 -14.56 -5.99 11.27
N ARG A 31 -14.36 -4.77 10.72
CA ARG A 31 -15.00 -4.40 9.46
C ARG A 31 -14.52 -5.26 8.29
N LEU A 32 -13.23 -5.56 8.23
CA LEU A 32 -12.70 -6.43 7.18
C LEU A 32 -13.29 -7.84 7.29
N ARG A 33 -13.33 -8.43 8.48
CA ARG A 33 -13.94 -9.76 8.66
C ARG A 33 -15.43 -9.79 8.35
N ASP A 34 -16.18 -8.76 8.75
CA ASP A 34 -17.60 -8.64 8.40
C ASP A 34 -17.81 -8.58 6.88
N VAL A 35 -16.90 -7.91 6.15
CA VAL A 35 -16.89 -7.90 4.68
C VAL A 35 -16.59 -9.29 4.12
N LEU A 36 -15.53 -9.95 4.60
CA LEU A 36 -15.12 -11.26 4.09
C LEU A 36 -16.21 -12.31 4.30
N GLN A 37 -16.87 -12.30 5.46
CA GLN A 37 -17.99 -13.20 5.74
C GLN A 37 -19.15 -13.00 4.77
N ARG A 38 -19.53 -11.75 4.48
CA ARG A 38 -20.60 -11.47 3.49
C ARG A 38 -20.25 -11.95 2.08
N LEU A 39 -18.96 -11.96 1.73
CA LEU A 39 -18.51 -12.42 0.43
C LEU A 39 -18.46 -13.95 0.31
N GLN A 40 -18.57 -14.71 1.41
CA GLN A 40 -18.60 -16.18 1.34
C GLN A 40 -19.79 -16.72 0.54
N GLU A 41 -20.95 -16.05 0.63
CA GLU A 41 -22.16 -16.46 -0.10
C GLU A 41 -22.01 -16.26 -1.62
N CYS A 42 -21.22 -15.26 -2.02
CA CYS A 42 -21.05 -14.85 -3.39
C CYS A 42 -19.64 -14.28 -3.63
N PRO A 43 -18.63 -15.16 -3.69
CA PRO A 43 -17.23 -14.74 -3.72
C PRO A 43 -16.88 -14.06 -5.06
N PRO A 44 -16.09 -12.98 -5.03
CA PRO A 44 -15.65 -12.30 -6.25
C PRO A 44 -14.49 -13.04 -6.93
N ASP A 45 -14.27 -12.80 -8.22
CA ASP A 45 -13.06 -13.33 -8.91
C ASP A 45 -11.79 -12.64 -8.39
N LEU A 46 -11.91 -11.35 -8.05
CA LEU A 46 -10.82 -10.51 -7.56
C LEU A 46 -11.25 -9.69 -6.34
N PHE A 47 -10.44 -9.75 -5.28
CA PHE A 47 -10.56 -8.88 -4.10
C PHE A 47 -9.39 -7.90 -4.09
N LEU A 48 -9.68 -6.60 -4.09
CA LEU A 48 -8.67 -5.54 -4.06
C LEU A 48 -8.69 -4.79 -2.74
N LEU A 49 -7.58 -4.83 -2.00
CA LEU A 49 -7.32 -3.98 -0.85
C LEU A 49 -6.53 -2.75 -1.30
N TYR A 50 -7.09 -1.55 -1.18
CA TYR A 50 -6.32 -0.31 -1.33
C TYR A 50 -6.17 0.37 0.04
N TYR A 51 -4.94 0.60 0.45
CA TYR A 51 -4.59 1.31 1.68
C TYR A 51 -3.84 2.58 1.32
N ALA A 52 -4.26 3.74 1.85
CA ALA A 52 -3.49 4.97 1.80
C ALA A 52 -3.31 5.53 3.20
N GLY A 53 -2.07 5.74 3.63
CA GLY A 53 -1.79 6.18 5.00
C GLY A 53 -0.38 5.88 5.48
N HIS A 54 -0.19 5.91 6.79
CA HIS A 54 1.09 5.55 7.41
C HIS A 54 1.30 4.04 7.39
N GLY A 55 2.46 3.64 6.86
CA GLY A 55 2.91 2.26 6.83
C GLY A 55 4.24 2.16 7.55
N ILE A 56 4.44 1.04 8.24
CA ILE A 56 5.69 0.70 8.90
C ILE A 56 6.18 -0.62 8.33
N GLN A 57 7.47 -0.66 8.02
CA GLN A 57 8.15 -1.89 7.74
C GLN A 57 8.85 -2.37 9.01
N HIS A 58 8.58 -3.60 9.43
CA HIS A 58 9.37 -4.27 10.45
C HIS A 58 9.76 -5.66 9.97
N SER A 59 11.06 -5.91 9.87
CA SER A 59 11.59 -7.12 9.21
C SER A 59 10.96 -7.30 7.82
N SER A 60 10.31 -8.44 7.58
CA SER A 60 9.62 -8.78 6.33
C SER A 60 8.12 -8.53 6.40
N GLU A 61 7.62 -7.64 7.26
CA GLU A 61 6.20 -7.40 7.44
C GLU A 61 5.86 -5.92 7.22
N ILE A 62 4.72 -5.70 6.56
CA ILE A 62 4.13 -4.38 6.39
C ILE A 62 3.00 -4.23 7.41
N PHE A 63 3.10 -3.17 8.21
CA PHE A 63 2.10 -2.81 9.21
C PHE A 63 1.35 -1.55 8.78
N LEU A 64 0.03 -1.67 8.74
CA LEU A 64 -0.91 -0.57 8.55
C LEU A 64 -1.12 0.10 9.91
N VAL A 65 -0.89 1.42 9.98
CA VAL A 65 -0.95 2.18 11.23
C VAL A 65 -2.32 2.86 11.40
N PRO A 66 -3.12 2.50 12.42
CA PRO A 66 -4.38 3.17 12.72
C PRO A 66 -4.21 4.62 13.22
N GLY A 67 -5.23 5.45 13.06
CA GLY A 67 -5.15 6.89 13.34
C GLY A 67 -4.93 7.27 14.81
N ALA A 68 -5.27 6.40 15.77
CA ALA A 68 -5.02 6.62 17.19
C ALA A 68 -3.87 5.77 17.75
N ALA A 69 -3.07 5.12 16.89
CA ALA A 69 -1.90 4.38 17.33
C ALA A 69 -0.85 5.34 17.92
N ASN A 70 -0.39 5.04 19.13
CA ASN A 70 0.62 5.81 19.85
C ASN A 70 1.90 4.98 19.92
N LEU A 71 2.72 5.12 18.88
CA LEU A 71 3.95 4.36 18.70
C LEU A 71 5.09 5.06 19.45
N ARG A 72 5.61 4.42 20.50
CA ARG A 72 6.69 4.91 21.37
C ARG A 72 7.88 3.94 21.40
N TYR A 73 8.73 3.98 20.37
CA TYR A 73 10.01 3.23 20.27
C TYR A 73 10.03 1.86 20.99
N GLY A 74 9.60 0.80 20.31
CA GLY A 74 9.71 -0.57 20.80
C GLY A 74 8.95 -1.57 19.93
N ALA A 75 9.26 -2.85 20.08
CA ALA A 75 8.52 -3.91 19.38
C ALA A 75 7.05 -4.00 19.85
N ASP A 76 6.79 -3.71 21.12
CA ASP A 76 5.45 -3.68 21.74
C ASP A 76 4.51 -2.64 21.11
N ASP A 77 5.03 -1.67 20.35
CA ASP A 77 4.20 -0.70 19.62
C ASP A 77 3.48 -1.31 18.41
N LEU A 78 4.05 -2.37 17.81
CA LEU A 78 3.45 -3.00 16.64
C LEU A 78 2.12 -3.69 16.95
N ASP A 79 1.84 -4.00 18.21
CA ASP A 79 0.55 -4.57 18.63
C ASP A 79 -0.62 -3.62 18.37
N GLN A 80 -0.37 -2.31 18.29
CA GLN A 80 -1.37 -1.30 17.94
C GLN A 80 -1.64 -1.25 16.43
N CYS A 81 -0.76 -1.84 15.61
CA CYS A 81 -0.81 -1.82 14.15
C CYS A 81 -1.35 -3.14 13.58
N LEU A 82 -1.90 -3.07 12.37
CA LEU A 82 -2.39 -4.25 11.67
C LEU A 82 -1.31 -4.76 10.70
N SER A 83 -0.86 -6.00 10.86
CA SER A 83 0.04 -6.63 9.87
C SER A 83 -0.73 -7.03 8.60
N LEU A 84 -0.08 -6.90 7.45
CA LEU A 84 -0.61 -7.41 6.19
C LEU A 84 -0.69 -8.95 6.16
N SER A 85 0.18 -9.66 6.90
CA SER A 85 0.03 -11.10 7.14
C SER A 85 -1.26 -11.48 7.83
N ASP A 86 -1.71 -10.69 8.80
CA ASP A 86 -3.01 -10.93 9.45
C ASP A 86 -4.16 -10.78 8.44
N VAL A 87 -4.08 -9.78 7.57
CA VAL A 87 -5.05 -9.59 6.48
C VAL A 87 -5.04 -10.77 5.52
N PHE A 88 -3.87 -11.21 5.06
CA PHE A 88 -3.75 -12.38 4.19
C PHE A 88 -4.31 -13.64 4.85
N ARG A 89 -4.03 -13.83 6.14
CA ARG A 89 -4.54 -14.96 6.90
C ARG A 89 -6.06 -14.94 6.98
N TRP A 90 -6.68 -13.79 7.26
CA TRP A 90 -8.14 -13.67 7.27
C TRP A 90 -8.73 -13.87 5.88
N MET A 91 -8.11 -13.35 4.82
CA MET A 91 -8.51 -13.64 3.44
C MET A 91 -8.50 -15.15 3.15
N GLN A 92 -7.44 -15.84 3.56
CA GLN A 92 -7.28 -17.27 3.34
C GLN A 92 -8.28 -18.11 4.17
N GLU A 93 -8.49 -17.75 5.43
CA GLU A 93 -9.43 -18.41 6.36
C GLU A 93 -10.88 -18.17 5.96
N ASP A 94 -11.23 -16.91 5.72
CA ASP A 94 -12.61 -16.45 5.64
C ASP A 94 -13.14 -16.37 4.19
N LEU A 95 -12.29 -16.39 3.14
CA LEU A 95 -12.76 -16.29 1.75
C LEU A 95 -12.15 -17.36 0.82
N CYS A 96 -10.82 -17.47 0.74
CA CYS A 96 -10.16 -18.37 -0.22
C CYS A 96 -10.28 -19.86 0.14
N SER A 97 -10.71 -20.19 1.35
CA SER A 97 -11.10 -21.55 1.73
C SER A 97 -12.39 -22.03 1.04
N HIS A 98 -13.18 -21.10 0.50
CA HIS A 98 -14.48 -21.35 -0.13
C HIS A 98 -14.49 -21.11 -1.65
N ALA A 99 -13.52 -20.37 -2.19
CA ALA A 99 -13.42 -20.06 -3.62
C ALA A 99 -12.00 -19.66 -4.06
N ASP A 100 -11.71 -19.80 -5.36
CA ASP A 100 -10.46 -19.33 -5.97
C ASP A 100 -10.54 -17.82 -6.25
N VAL A 101 -10.17 -17.01 -5.25
CA VAL A 101 -10.17 -15.54 -5.33
C VAL A 101 -8.75 -15.00 -5.51
N THR A 102 -8.56 -14.07 -6.46
CA THR A 102 -7.30 -13.33 -6.61
C THR A 102 -7.26 -12.12 -5.68
N PHE A 103 -6.28 -12.08 -4.77
CA PHE A 103 -6.10 -10.97 -3.85
C PHE A 103 -5.08 -9.96 -4.37
N VAL A 104 -5.51 -8.73 -4.65
CA VAL A 104 -4.64 -7.61 -5.02
C VAL A 104 -4.52 -6.65 -3.85
N SER A 105 -3.30 -6.33 -3.42
CA SER A 105 -3.05 -5.29 -2.42
C SER A 105 -2.33 -4.11 -3.05
N LEU A 106 -2.90 -2.93 -2.93
CA LEU A 106 -2.34 -1.66 -3.37
C LEU A 106 -2.04 -0.81 -2.14
N MET A 107 -0.76 -0.66 -1.81
CA MET A 107 -0.27 0.01 -0.61
C MET A 107 0.34 1.35 -0.99
N ASP A 108 -0.39 2.43 -0.69
CA ASP A 108 0.03 3.81 -0.85
C ASP A 108 0.52 4.37 0.50
N SER A 109 1.65 3.83 0.96
CA SER A 109 2.15 4.08 2.30
C SER A 109 3.66 3.96 2.37
N CYS A 110 4.25 4.65 3.34
CA CYS A 110 5.68 4.51 3.65
C CYS A 110 6.04 3.07 4.03
N ARG A 111 7.30 2.70 3.87
CA ARG A 111 7.86 1.42 4.30
C ARG A 111 9.12 1.60 5.15
N VAL A 112 9.07 2.55 6.07
CA VAL A 112 10.18 2.88 6.97
C VAL A 112 10.10 2.08 8.28
N GLY A 113 11.24 1.86 8.93
CA GLY A 113 11.30 1.27 10.28
C GLY A 113 10.67 2.17 11.34
N LEU A 114 10.35 1.60 12.51
CA LEU A 114 9.84 2.32 13.70
C LEU A 114 10.82 3.39 14.21
N ASP A 115 12.12 3.15 14.03
CA ASP A 115 13.22 4.04 14.37
C ASP A 115 13.54 5.06 13.26
N GLY A 116 12.81 5.02 12.15
CA GLY A 116 13.13 5.77 10.94
C GLY A 116 14.35 5.23 10.20
N ALA A 117 14.96 4.13 10.67
CA ALA A 117 16.09 3.53 9.99
C ALA A 117 15.61 2.76 8.76
N VAL A 118 16.29 3.04 7.65
CA VAL A 118 16.23 2.26 6.42
C VAL A 118 17.06 1.01 6.68
N THR A 119 16.47 -0.07 7.20
CA THR A 119 17.19 -1.35 7.30
C THR A 119 17.40 -1.86 5.88
N ALA A 120 18.60 -1.66 5.34
CA ALA A 120 19.04 -2.07 4.00
C ALA A 120 19.27 -3.58 3.90
N GLU A 121 18.33 -4.37 4.41
CA GLU A 121 18.38 -5.82 4.25
C GLU A 121 17.75 -6.17 2.91
N ASN A 122 18.64 -6.48 1.96
CA ASN A 122 18.32 -7.09 0.67
C ASN A 122 17.53 -8.39 0.89
N PHE A 123 16.20 -8.31 0.87
CA PHE A 123 15.35 -9.49 0.90
C PHE A 123 14.40 -9.48 -0.29
N VAL A 124 14.35 -10.61 -0.98
CA VAL A 124 13.46 -10.86 -2.12
C VAL A 124 12.06 -11.19 -1.57
N PRO A 125 11.00 -10.65 -2.16
CA PRO A 125 9.81 -10.27 -1.40
C PRO A 125 8.73 -11.34 -1.44
N THR A 126 8.35 -11.82 -0.28
CA THR A 126 7.08 -12.51 -0.07
C THR A 126 6.66 -12.29 1.37
N GLU A 127 6.20 -11.09 1.66
CA GLU A 127 6.15 -10.58 3.03
C GLU A 127 4.84 -10.96 3.74
N ALA A 128 4.64 -12.28 3.78
CA ALA A 128 3.88 -13.05 4.75
C ALA A 128 4.32 -14.52 4.71
N PRO A 129 4.34 -15.26 5.84
CA PRO A 129 4.68 -16.68 5.86
C PRO A 129 3.85 -17.49 4.85
N VAL A 130 4.50 -18.41 4.13
CA VAL A 130 3.92 -19.17 2.99
C VAL A 130 2.57 -19.81 3.30
N HIS A 131 2.35 -20.26 4.55
CA HIS A 131 1.15 -20.97 4.98
C HIS A 131 -0.05 -20.08 5.30
N ALA A 132 0.12 -18.75 5.35
CA ALA A 132 -0.93 -17.80 5.74
C ALA A 132 -1.43 -16.94 4.57
N ARG A 133 -1.03 -17.22 3.32
CA ARG A 133 -1.34 -16.37 2.16
C ARG A 133 -2.42 -16.96 1.26
N PRO A 134 -3.26 -16.10 0.63
CA PRO A 134 -4.05 -16.48 -0.52
C PRO A 134 -3.19 -17.15 -1.59
N ARG A 135 -3.70 -18.20 -2.24
CA ARG A 135 -3.00 -18.90 -3.33
C ARG A 135 -2.65 -17.95 -4.48
N SER A 136 -3.60 -17.08 -4.85
CA SER A 136 -3.45 -16.05 -5.87
C SER A 136 -3.36 -14.69 -5.18
N PHE A 137 -2.17 -14.11 -5.12
CA PHE A 137 -1.95 -12.80 -4.49
C PHE A 137 -1.00 -11.91 -5.30
N VAL A 138 -1.27 -10.61 -5.34
CA VAL A 138 -0.50 -9.57 -6.07
C VAL A 138 -0.33 -8.33 -5.19
N PRO A 139 0.83 -8.15 -4.55
CA PRO A 139 1.13 -6.95 -3.81
C PRO A 139 1.78 -5.88 -4.69
N PHE A 140 1.32 -4.64 -4.51
CA PHE A 140 1.89 -3.42 -5.05
C PHE A 140 2.13 -2.46 -3.87
N SER A 141 3.37 -2.03 -3.67
CA SER A 141 3.71 -0.92 -2.76
C SER A 141 4.20 0.28 -3.56
N SER A 142 3.73 1.48 -3.20
CA SER A 142 4.08 2.73 -3.88
C SER A 142 5.55 3.12 -3.73
N CYS A 143 6.24 2.61 -2.71
CA CYS A 143 7.68 2.80 -2.51
C CYS A 143 8.39 1.49 -2.11
N SER A 144 9.72 1.53 -2.16
CA SER A 144 10.61 0.42 -1.83
C SER A 144 10.74 0.27 -0.31
N ARG A 145 11.31 -0.86 0.14
CA ARG A 145 11.58 -1.08 1.56
C ARG A 145 12.52 0.02 2.07
N GLY A 146 12.18 0.59 3.22
CA GLY A 146 12.91 1.70 3.84
C GLY A 146 12.67 3.06 3.20
N ALA A 147 11.84 3.16 2.16
CA ALA A 147 11.52 4.44 1.53
C ALA A 147 10.22 5.06 2.05
N GLN A 148 10.12 6.38 1.88
CA GLN A 148 8.91 7.14 2.17
C GLN A 148 8.02 7.20 0.91
N ALA A 149 6.71 7.04 1.10
CA ALA A 149 5.74 7.33 0.05
C ALA A 149 5.39 8.83 0.07
N SER A 150 5.38 9.47 -1.09
CA SER A 150 5.03 10.88 -1.23
C SER A 150 3.53 11.10 -1.28
N ASP A 151 3.02 12.07 -0.52
CA ASP A 151 1.62 12.53 -0.61
C ASP A 151 1.36 13.38 -1.87
N GLY A 152 2.41 13.72 -2.61
CA GLY A 152 2.33 14.61 -3.78
C GLY A 152 2.27 16.09 -3.39
N ALA A 153 2.25 16.96 -4.40
CA ALA A 153 2.08 18.39 -4.18
C ALA A 153 0.63 18.70 -3.82
N ALA A 154 0.41 19.61 -2.86
CA ALA A 154 -0.93 20.03 -2.44
C ALA A 154 -1.80 20.53 -3.61
N SER A 155 -1.19 21.12 -4.64
CA SER A 155 -1.86 21.59 -5.85
C SER A 155 -2.44 20.47 -6.73
N VAL A 156 -1.90 19.25 -6.63
CA VAL A 156 -2.35 18.06 -7.39
C VAL A 156 -3.45 17.32 -6.62
N GLY A 157 -3.43 17.38 -5.28
CA GLY A 157 -4.46 16.79 -4.42
C GLY A 157 -4.41 15.25 -4.31
N HIS A 158 -3.43 14.61 -4.94
CA HIS A 158 -3.22 13.16 -4.96
C HIS A 158 -1.73 12.81 -4.79
N SER A 159 -1.47 11.66 -4.16
CA SER A 159 -0.15 11.03 -4.18
C SER A 159 0.24 10.69 -5.63
N PRO A 160 1.54 10.62 -5.96
CA PRO A 160 2.02 10.11 -7.25
C PRO A 160 1.39 8.78 -7.67
N PHE A 161 1.15 7.89 -6.70
CA PHE A 161 0.56 6.58 -6.94
C PHE A 161 -0.92 6.68 -7.29
N ALA A 162 -1.70 7.42 -6.49
CA ALA A 162 -3.11 7.64 -6.76
C ALA A 162 -3.32 8.41 -8.08
N GLU A 163 -2.48 9.41 -8.37
CA GLU A 163 -2.53 10.17 -9.62
C GLU A 163 -2.40 9.26 -10.85
N LEU A 164 -1.42 8.36 -10.87
CA LEU A 164 -1.21 7.42 -11.97
C LEU A 164 -2.31 6.36 -12.08
N LEU A 165 -2.83 5.88 -10.94
CA LEU A 165 -3.96 4.95 -10.91
C LEU A 165 -5.25 5.57 -11.45
N LEU A 166 -5.47 6.85 -11.16
CA LEU A 166 -6.68 7.60 -11.51
C LEU A 166 -6.60 8.31 -12.87
N GLU A 167 -5.48 8.18 -13.58
CA GLU A 167 -5.29 8.87 -14.85
C GLU A 167 -6.40 8.53 -15.86
N GLU A 168 -7.02 9.56 -16.43
CA GLU A 168 -8.29 9.44 -17.17
C GLU A 168 -8.26 8.42 -18.32
N HIS A 169 -7.17 8.40 -19.09
CA HIS A 169 -7.10 7.61 -20.33
C HIS A 169 -6.31 6.30 -20.20
N LYS A 170 -5.52 6.16 -19.13
CA LYS A 170 -4.59 5.04 -18.97
C LYS A 170 -4.53 4.46 -17.55
N GLY A 171 -5.28 5.05 -16.62
CA GLY A 171 -5.43 4.54 -15.27
C GLY A 171 -6.37 3.33 -15.23
N MET A 172 -6.62 2.83 -14.02
CA MET A 172 -7.36 1.58 -13.82
C MET A 172 -8.84 1.68 -14.19
N PHE A 173 -9.39 2.89 -14.19
CA PHE A 173 -10.79 3.15 -14.54
C PHE A 173 -10.98 3.54 -16.01
N ALA A 174 -9.91 3.60 -16.80
CA ALA A 174 -10.03 3.81 -18.23
C ALA A 174 -10.74 2.60 -18.88
N PRO A 175 -11.77 2.81 -19.72
CA PRO A 175 -12.52 1.70 -20.32
C PRO A 175 -11.62 0.73 -21.11
N GLY A 176 -11.72 -0.56 -20.81
CA GLY A 176 -10.92 -1.61 -21.44
C GLY A 176 -9.46 -1.66 -21.00
N ALA A 177 -9.06 -0.84 -20.03
CA ALA A 177 -7.70 -0.91 -19.50
C ALA A 177 -7.53 -2.17 -18.64
N LYS A 178 -6.64 -3.04 -19.09
CA LYS A 178 -6.28 -4.26 -18.38
C LYS A 178 -5.52 -3.92 -17.11
N LEU A 179 -5.99 -4.42 -15.97
CA LEU A 179 -5.42 -4.09 -14.66
C LEU A 179 -3.91 -4.40 -14.61
N LYS A 180 -3.51 -5.54 -15.17
CA LYS A 180 -2.10 -5.94 -15.27
C LYS A 180 -1.23 -4.85 -15.93
N GLU A 181 -1.61 -4.41 -17.14
CA GLU A 181 -0.87 -3.40 -17.91
C GLU A 181 -0.89 -2.03 -17.23
N VAL A 182 -2.00 -1.71 -16.54
CA VAL A 182 -2.10 -0.48 -15.73
C VAL A 182 -1.10 -0.52 -14.59
N LEU A 183 -1.01 -1.61 -13.82
CA LEU A 183 -0.07 -1.71 -12.71
C LEU A 183 1.40 -1.64 -13.20
N GLU A 184 1.74 -2.28 -14.32
CA GLU A 184 3.08 -2.13 -14.94
C GLU A 184 3.37 -0.67 -15.29
N ARG A 185 2.41 0.03 -15.91
CA ARG A 185 2.55 1.43 -16.28
C ARG A 185 2.68 2.35 -15.07
N VAL A 186 1.88 2.12 -14.03
CA VAL A 186 1.97 2.85 -12.76
C VAL A 186 3.35 2.64 -12.15
N ALA A 187 3.89 1.40 -12.17
CA ALA A 187 5.21 1.13 -11.63
C ALA A 187 6.31 1.93 -12.36
N VAL A 188 6.28 1.96 -13.69
CA VAL A 188 7.21 2.78 -14.50
C VAL A 188 7.00 4.28 -14.23
N GLY A 189 5.76 4.73 -14.13
CA GLY A 189 5.43 6.12 -13.86
C GLY A 189 5.91 6.60 -12.49
N MET A 190 5.86 5.74 -11.48
CA MET A 190 6.36 6.03 -10.12
C MET A 190 7.86 6.29 -10.12
N ILE A 191 8.64 5.51 -10.88
CA ILE A 191 10.09 5.73 -11.04
C ILE A 191 10.34 7.12 -11.63
N GLY A 192 9.57 7.50 -12.66
CA GLY A 192 9.62 8.85 -13.24
C GLY A 192 9.22 9.98 -12.27
N LYS A 193 8.44 9.66 -11.22
CA LYS A 193 8.08 10.56 -10.13
C LYS A 193 9.02 10.46 -8.91
N GLY A 194 10.16 9.77 -9.05
CA GLY A 194 11.20 9.68 -8.01
C GLY A 194 10.90 8.69 -6.89
N GLN A 195 10.01 7.72 -7.11
CA GLN A 195 9.71 6.65 -6.15
C GLN A 195 9.90 5.29 -6.81
N GLU A 196 10.61 4.38 -6.14
CA GLU A 196 10.79 3.01 -6.62
C GLU A 196 9.69 2.11 -6.06
N PRO A 197 8.70 1.66 -6.86
CA PRO A 197 7.63 0.81 -6.36
C PRO A 197 8.09 -0.65 -6.24
N ALA A 198 7.36 -1.43 -5.45
CA ALA A 198 7.51 -2.89 -5.40
C ALA A 198 6.24 -3.56 -5.93
N LEU A 199 6.34 -4.34 -7.01
CA LEU A 199 5.23 -5.03 -7.65
C LEU A 199 5.59 -6.50 -7.90
N LEU A 200 4.74 -7.42 -7.43
CA LEU A 200 5.04 -8.85 -7.44
C LEU A 200 3.88 -9.69 -7.92
N ASN A 201 4.18 -10.88 -8.43
CA ASN A 201 3.21 -11.91 -8.79
C ASN A 201 2.11 -11.46 -9.76
N LEU A 202 2.42 -10.49 -10.61
CA LEU A 202 1.46 -9.91 -11.54
C LEU A 202 0.84 -10.95 -12.51
N HIS A 203 1.50 -12.09 -12.71
CA HIS A 203 0.98 -13.22 -13.48
C HIS A 203 -0.29 -13.85 -12.88
N ASN A 204 -0.61 -13.57 -11.62
CA ASN A 204 -1.83 -14.04 -10.94
C ASN A 204 -3.09 -13.25 -11.33
N ILE A 205 -2.95 -12.07 -11.94
CA ILE A 205 -4.10 -11.33 -12.49
C ILE A 205 -4.43 -11.88 -13.87
N ASP A 206 -5.71 -12.18 -14.11
CA ASP A 206 -6.19 -12.52 -15.46
C ASP A 206 -5.77 -11.40 -16.43
N PRO A 207 -5.02 -11.72 -17.51
CA PRO A 207 -4.51 -10.73 -18.46
C PRO A 207 -5.60 -9.93 -19.18
N ASN A 208 -6.87 -10.37 -19.13
CA ASN A 208 -8.02 -9.69 -19.70
C ASN A 208 -8.88 -8.98 -18.64
N PHE A 209 -8.53 -9.08 -17.35
CA PHE A 209 -9.28 -8.42 -16.29
C PHE A 209 -9.23 -6.89 -16.45
N CYS A 210 -10.40 -6.30 -16.61
CA CYS A 210 -10.60 -4.85 -16.67
C CYS A 210 -11.53 -4.43 -15.53
N VAL A 211 -11.20 -3.35 -14.82
CA VAL A 211 -12.09 -2.80 -13.79
C VAL A 211 -13.34 -2.19 -14.45
N VAL A 212 -13.14 -1.54 -15.60
CA VAL A 212 -14.20 -1.01 -16.44
C VAL A 212 -14.10 -1.71 -17.78
N ASP A 213 -15.12 -2.50 -18.12
CA ASP A 213 -15.23 -3.16 -19.43
C ASP A 213 -15.08 -2.11 -20.55
N ALA A 214 -14.42 -2.49 -21.65
CA ALA A 214 -14.44 -1.66 -22.85
C ALA A 214 -15.90 -1.46 -23.23
N ILE A 215 -16.35 -0.21 -23.31
CA ILE A 215 -17.67 0.07 -23.90
C ILE A 215 -17.57 -0.43 -25.34
N LEU A 216 -18.20 -1.57 -25.63
CA LEU A 216 -18.58 -1.90 -26.99
C LEU A 216 -19.50 -0.77 -27.41
N LEU A 217 -18.97 0.21 -28.15
CA LEU A 217 -19.80 1.07 -28.96
C LEU A 217 -20.72 0.11 -29.71
N PRO A 218 -22.06 0.25 -29.63
CA PRO A 218 -22.92 -0.59 -30.41
C PRO A 218 -22.45 -0.49 -31.87
N PRO A 219 -22.36 -1.62 -32.60
CA PRO A 219 -22.11 -1.55 -34.03
C PRO A 219 -23.12 -0.56 -34.60
N LYS A 220 -22.65 0.37 -35.44
CA LYS A 220 -23.50 1.35 -36.13
C LYS A 220 -24.77 0.63 -36.57
N LEU A 221 -25.94 1.11 -36.11
CA LEU A 221 -27.25 0.53 -36.36
C LEU A 221 -27.38 0.14 -37.85
N GLY A 222 -27.15 -1.14 -38.13
CA GLY A 222 -27.74 -1.82 -39.28
C GLY A 222 -29.12 -2.26 -38.79
N THR A 223 -30.16 -1.73 -39.41
CA THR A 223 -31.55 -2.02 -39.12
C THR A 223 -31.84 -3.51 -39.20
N THR A 224 -32.03 -4.17 -38.06
CA THR A 224 -32.87 -5.35 -37.93
C THR A 224 -33.49 -5.37 -36.54
N GLN A 225 -34.83 -5.31 -36.51
CA GLN A 225 -35.64 -5.54 -35.32
C GLN A 225 -35.53 -7.02 -34.93
N GLU A 226 -35.12 -7.32 -33.70
CA GLU A 226 -35.47 -8.57 -33.04
C GLU A 226 -35.88 -8.33 -31.58
N SER A 227 -36.73 -9.24 -31.12
CA SER A 227 -37.73 -9.12 -30.08
C SER A 227 -37.21 -9.06 -28.64
N ILE A 228 -38.05 -8.44 -27.82
CA ILE A 228 -38.02 -8.30 -26.36
C ILE A 228 -37.83 -9.66 -25.66
N GLY A 229 -36.78 -9.77 -24.84
CA GLY A 229 -36.63 -10.79 -23.80
C GLY A 229 -36.56 -10.12 -22.42
N GLN A 230 -37.37 -10.58 -21.48
CA GLN A 230 -37.41 -10.07 -20.10
C GLN A 230 -36.07 -10.27 -19.38
N PRO A 231 -35.65 -9.36 -18.49
CA PRO A 231 -34.47 -9.58 -17.66
C PRO A 231 -34.79 -10.59 -16.56
N SER A 232 -34.16 -11.76 -16.61
CA SER A 232 -34.12 -12.72 -15.51
C SER A 232 -33.34 -12.13 -14.34
N SER A 233 -34.01 -11.93 -13.21
CA SER A 233 -33.46 -11.38 -11.97
C SER A 233 -32.66 -12.41 -11.17
N SER A 234 -31.61 -12.99 -11.74
CA SER A 234 -30.54 -13.61 -10.96
C SER A 234 -29.48 -12.56 -10.71
N LEU A 235 -29.28 -12.13 -9.45
CA LEU A 235 -28.11 -11.34 -9.11
C LEU A 235 -26.86 -12.18 -9.45
N SER A 236 -26.22 -11.87 -10.57
CA SER A 236 -24.92 -12.43 -10.92
C SER A 236 -23.91 -12.00 -9.85
N ALA A 237 -23.05 -12.93 -9.43
CA ALA A 237 -21.97 -12.64 -8.50
C ALA A 237 -21.16 -11.39 -8.92
N PRO A 238 -20.70 -10.56 -7.96
CA PRO A 238 -19.84 -9.44 -8.30
C PRO A 238 -18.56 -9.98 -8.93
N LYS A 239 -18.22 -9.51 -10.14
CA LYS A 239 -16.95 -9.87 -10.80
C LYS A 239 -15.75 -9.51 -9.93
N PHE A 240 -15.86 -8.44 -9.12
CA PHE A 240 -14.80 -8.04 -8.22
C PHE A 240 -15.28 -7.23 -7.02
N PHE A 241 -14.49 -7.27 -5.95
CA PHE A 241 -14.71 -6.52 -4.73
C PHE A 241 -13.53 -5.60 -4.43
N SER A 242 -13.79 -4.39 -3.91
CA SER A 242 -12.75 -3.49 -3.41
C SER A 242 -13.00 -3.09 -1.97
N TYR A 243 -11.95 -3.17 -1.14
CA TYR A 243 -11.93 -2.67 0.22
C TYR A 243 -10.91 -1.55 0.32
N ILE A 244 -11.38 -0.37 0.74
CA ILE A 244 -10.56 0.84 0.72
C ILE A 244 -10.44 1.38 2.12
N ILE A 245 -9.20 1.53 2.57
CA ILE A 245 -8.86 2.16 3.84
C ILE A 245 -8.11 3.45 3.53
N ILE A 246 -8.57 4.55 4.11
CA ILE A 246 -7.81 5.79 4.18
C ILE A 246 -7.50 6.11 5.64
N GLN A 247 -6.23 6.39 5.91
CA GLN A 247 -5.81 7.14 7.08
C GLN A 247 -5.46 8.55 6.61
N PRO A 248 -6.32 9.55 6.84
CA PRO A 248 -5.93 10.93 6.58
C PRO A 248 -4.70 11.23 7.43
N GLY A 249 -3.69 11.85 6.83
CA GLY A 249 -2.49 12.27 7.54
C GLY A 249 -2.88 13.18 8.70
N VAL A 250 -2.98 12.61 9.90
CA VAL A 250 -2.74 13.42 11.09
C VAL A 250 -1.31 13.85 10.91
N LEU A 251 -1.08 15.16 10.75
CA LEU A 251 0.24 15.76 10.84
C LEU A 251 0.99 15.02 11.95
N LEU A 252 1.88 14.10 11.55
CA LEU A 252 2.86 13.53 12.45
C LEU A 252 3.78 14.72 12.76
N THR A 253 3.35 15.52 13.73
CA THR A 253 4.23 16.35 14.57
C THR A 253 5.42 15.52 15.02
N TRP A 254 5.28 14.19 15.11
CA TRP A 254 6.32 13.18 15.25
C TRP A 254 7.47 13.28 14.23
N HIS A 255 7.23 13.37 12.91
CA HIS A 255 8.33 13.33 11.92
C HIS A 255 9.06 14.67 11.83
N ILE A 256 8.34 15.80 11.95
CA ILE A 256 8.96 17.14 11.99
C ILE A 256 9.75 17.34 13.29
N GLU A 257 9.26 16.87 14.45
CA GLU A 257 10.06 16.91 15.68
C GLU A 257 11.23 15.93 15.66
N HIS A 258 11.08 14.74 15.08
CA HIS A 258 12.14 13.75 15.01
C HIS A 258 13.26 14.16 14.07
N LEU A 259 12.95 14.67 12.86
CA LEU A 259 13.97 15.26 11.98
C LEU A 259 14.69 16.43 12.67
N LYS A 260 13.96 17.28 13.41
CA LYS A 260 14.57 18.37 14.20
C LYS A 260 15.45 17.85 15.34
N ARG A 261 15.07 16.74 16.01
CA ARG A 261 15.85 16.14 17.11
C ARG A 261 17.07 15.38 16.61
N HIS A 262 16.96 14.65 15.51
CA HIS A 262 18.08 13.95 14.89
C HIS A 262 19.09 14.94 14.31
N ASP A 263 18.63 15.98 13.60
CA ASP A 263 19.48 17.06 13.09
C ASP A 263 20.16 17.83 14.25
N LYS A 264 19.46 18.04 15.37
CA LYS A 264 20.07 18.58 16.60
C LYS A 264 21.13 17.64 17.18
N LEU A 265 20.86 16.34 17.29
CA LEU A 265 21.78 15.35 17.86
C LEU A 265 23.06 15.22 17.01
N VAL A 266 22.92 15.22 15.68
CA VAL A 266 24.05 15.21 14.74
C VAL A 266 24.88 16.48 14.90
N ARG A 267 24.25 17.66 14.91
CA ARG A 267 24.96 18.95 15.12
C ARG A 267 25.67 19.02 16.47
N ASP A 268 25.03 18.56 17.54
CA ASP A 268 25.61 18.55 18.89
C ASP A 268 26.79 17.57 18.98
N THR A 269 26.73 16.44 18.28
CA THR A 269 27.83 15.45 18.18
C THR A 269 29.01 16.00 17.38
N GLU A 270 28.75 16.62 16.22
CA GLU A 270 29.79 17.28 15.41
C GLU A 270 30.42 18.48 16.13
N LYS A 271 29.66 19.20 16.97
CA LYS A 271 30.17 20.29 17.78
C LYS A 271 31.05 19.78 18.93
N GLY A 272 30.62 18.70 19.60
CA GLY A 272 31.42 18.05 20.64
C GLY A 272 32.71 17.41 20.14
N LEU A 273 32.75 16.96 18.88
CA LEU A 273 33.98 16.49 18.22
C LEU A 273 34.92 17.66 17.90
N ARG A 274 34.39 18.76 17.35
CA ARG A 274 35.17 19.98 17.07
C ARG A 274 35.77 20.62 18.33
N ASP A 275 35.04 20.63 19.44
CA ASP A 275 35.52 21.19 20.71
C ASP A 275 36.59 20.30 21.39
N LYS A 276 36.55 18.96 21.15
CA LYS A 276 37.58 18.03 21.63
C LYS A 276 38.89 18.13 20.83
N ASP A 277 38.81 18.38 19.52
CA ASP A 277 39.99 18.55 18.68
C ASP A 277 40.70 19.90 18.90
N GLN A 278 40.02 20.91 19.46
CA GLN A 278 40.66 22.18 19.84
C GLN A 278 41.30 22.17 21.24
N GLY A 279 41.07 21.12 22.04
CA GLY A 279 41.57 21.01 23.43
C GLY A 279 42.89 20.25 23.61
N ALA A 280 43.46 19.66 22.55
CA ALA A 280 44.60 18.75 22.66
C ALA A 280 45.81 19.19 21.81
N TRP A 281 46.21 20.45 21.93
CA TRP A 281 47.55 20.89 21.51
C TRP A 281 48.08 21.89 22.53
N LEU A 282 48.77 21.37 23.55
CA LEU A 282 49.87 22.02 24.29
C LEU A 282 50.26 21.12 25.48
N SER A 283 51.20 20.20 25.28
CA SER A 283 52.45 20.13 26.09
C SER A 283 53.22 18.80 25.95
N ARG A 284 54.52 18.96 25.62
CA ARG A 284 55.70 18.08 25.88
C ARG A 284 55.86 16.83 24.96
N HIS A 285 56.77 16.75 23.96
CA HIS A 285 58.26 16.74 23.97
C HIS A 285 58.85 15.82 25.07
N GLN A 286 59.65 14.77 24.87
CA GLN A 286 60.45 14.15 23.77
C GLN A 286 60.73 12.64 24.14
N PRO A 287 61.79 11.95 23.65
CA PRO A 287 61.98 11.33 22.34
C PRO A 287 62.16 9.80 22.40
N ILE A 288 62.21 9.22 21.20
CA ILE A 288 62.54 7.84 20.84
C ILE A 288 63.93 7.41 21.38
N CYS A 289 64.01 6.21 21.96
CA CYS A 289 65.23 5.39 22.00
C CYS A 289 64.89 3.91 21.73
N LEU A 290 65.85 3.26 21.08
CA LEU A 290 65.88 1.95 20.44
C LEU A 290 65.93 0.75 21.41
N VAL A 291 65.42 -0.39 20.92
CA VAL A 291 65.94 -1.79 20.97
C VAL A 291 66.39 -2.36 22.32
N ASP A 292 65.72 -3.44 22.75
CA ASP A 292 66.25 -4.82 22.76
C ASP A 292 65.09 -5.82 22.56
#